data_AF-A0A521FKN1-F1
#
_entry.id   AF-A0A521FKN1-F1
#
_cell.length_a   1.000
_cell.length_b   1.000
_cell.length_c   1.000
_cell.angle_alpha   90.00
_cell.angle_beta   90.00
_cell.angle_gamma   90.00
#
_symmetry.space_group_name_H-M   'P 1'
#
loop_
_entity.id
_entity.type
_entity.pdbx_description
1 polymer ?
#
loop_
_entity_poly.entity_id
_entity_poly.type
_entity_poly.pdbx_seq_one_letter_code
_entity_poly.pdbx_strand_id
1 'polypeptide(L)'
;MTTSPVRTRAAGSSALRTWAIWTLGFLAFPLAGLAGTAVVGRVDSPLAALVGGTVAGLGIGLGQVLASRGRLDVRRWVPATAAGMGLGLLLGAAVVGYGTSLPDLALMGALTGLVLGPAQARALPREARARWAWAAALPALWALGWTTTTLGGIAVDEQFTVFGAYGAITFSALSGLLLQVLLPVPAATGADSPRPSAGARV
;
A
#
# COMPACT_ATOMS: atom_id res chain seq x y z
N MET A 1 -7.99 5.25 -46.46
CA MET A 1 -7.93 4.41 -45.25
C MET A 1 -6.83 4.95 -44.34
N THR A 2 -7.19 5.73 -43.32
CA THR A 2 -6.25 6.30 -42.33
C THR A 2 -6.52 5.63 -40.99
N THR A 3 -5.65 4.70 -40.61
CA THR A 3 -5.66 4.08 -39.28
C THR A 3 -5.20 5.12 -38.25
N SER A 4 -6.05 5.48 -37.30
CA SER A 4 -5.72 6.46 -36.25
C SER A 4 -5.15 5.75 -35.00
N PRO A 5 -3.86 5.91 -34.66
CA PRO A 5 -3.23 5.26 -33.49
C PRO A 5 -3.37 6.04 -32.16
N VAL A 6 -4.25 7.04 -32.07
CA VAL A 6 -4.26 8.01 -30.95
C VAL A 6 -4.83 7.45 -29.64
N ARG A 7 -5.57 6.33 -29.68
CA ARG A 7 -6.37 5.85 -28.54
C ARG A 7 -5.56 5.15 -27.43
N THR A 8 -4.33 4.70 -27.71
CA THR A 8 -3.52 3.91 -26.75
C THR A 8 -2.68 4.76 -25.79
N ARG A 9 -2.24 5.97 -26.19
CA ARG A 9 -1.33 6.80 -25.37
C ARG A 9 -2.00 7.43 -24.15
N ALA A 10 -3.26 7.85 -24.26
CA ALA A 10 -3.97 8.57 -23.19
C ALA A 10 -4.36 7.66 -22.00
N ALA A 11 -4.67 6.38 -22.26
CA ALA A 11 -4.92 5.42 -21.19
C ALA A 11 -3.62 5.06 -20.43
N GLY A 12 -2.51 4.91 -21.16
CA GLY A 12 -1.19 4.62 -20.58
C GLY A 12 -0.65 5.76 -19.70
N SER A 13 -0.86 7.02 -20.09
CA SER A 13 -0.41 8.17 -19.29
C SER A 13 -1.18 8.33 -17.97
N SER A 14 -2.48 8.02 -17.96
CA SER A 14 -3.32 8.05 -16.74
C SER A 14 -2.94 6.93 -15.76
N ALA A 15 -2.68 5.73 -16.26
CA ALA A 15 -2.22 4.59 -15.49
C ALA A 15 -0.85 4.87 -14.85
N LEU A 16 0.12 5.34 -15.64
CA LEU A 16 1.46 5.70 -15.16
C LEU A 16 1.41 6.80 -14.10
N ARG A 17 0.59 7.83 -14.29
CA ARG A 17 0.42 8.90 -13.30
C ARG A 17 -0.17 8.38 -11.99
N THR A 18 -1.18 7.52 -12.08
CA THR A 18 -1.83 6.90 -10.91
C THR A 18 -0.85 6.02 -10.15
N TRP A 19 -0.05 5.24 -10.88
CA TRP A 19 1.04 4.44 -10.32
C TRP A 19 2.08 5.32 -9.63
N ALA A 20 2.59 6.35 -10.31
CA ALA A 20 3.63 7.23 -9.76
C ALA A 20 3.18 7.93 -8.48
N ILE A 21 1.92 8.38 -8.42
CA ILE A 21 1.35 9.00 -7.21
C ILE A 21 1.22 7.97 -6.09
N TRP A 22 0.80 6.74 -6.41
CA TRP A 22 0.77 5.66 -5.43
C TRP A 22 2.16 5.33 -4.90
N THR A 23 3.15 5.22 -5.78
CA THR A 23 4.56 4.99 -5.42
C THR A 23 5.10 6.11 -4.55
N LEU A 24 4.76 7.38 -4.83
CA LEU A 24 5.15 8.53 -4.01
C LEU A 24 4.57 8.47 -2.58
N GLY A 25 3.47 7.73 -2.39
CA GLY A 25 2.92 7.38 -1.09
C GLY A 25 3.89 6.64 -0.16
N PHE A 26 5.04 6.15 -0.67
CA PHE A 26 6.09 5.54 0.15
C PHE A 26 6.55 6.43 1.30
N LEU A 27 6.49 7.76 1.16
CA LEU A 27 6.86 8.72 2.21
C LEU A 27 6.04 8.55 3.49
N ALA A 28 4.83 7.98 3.39
CA ALA A 28 4.01 7.69 4.55
C ALA A 28 4.65 6.65 5.49
N PHE A 29 5.45 5.72 4.96
CA PHE A 29 6.06 4.65 5.74
C PHE A 29 7.14 5.15 6.70
N PRO A 30 8.20 5.87 6.28
CA PRO A 30 9.18 6.40 7.22
C PRO A 30 8.58 7.40 8.20
N LEU A 31 7.62 8.24 7.78
CA LEU A 31 6.92 9.14 8.69
C LEU A 31 6.10 8.39 9.75
N ALA A 32 5.39 7.34 9.34
CA ALA A 32 4.64 6.48 10.24
C ALA A 32 5.55 5.67 11.17
N GLY A 33 6.70 5.22 10.66
CA GLY A 33 7.73 4.54 11.45
C GLY A 33 8.28 5.43 12.54
N LEU A 34 8.65 6.67 12.21
CA LEU A 34 9.08 7.69 13.17
C LEU A 34 7.99 7.99 14.19
N ALA A 35 6.73 8.11 13.77
CA ALA A 35 5.61 8.33 14.69
C ALA A 35 5.42 7.14 15.65
N GLY A 36 5.51 5.91 15.17
CA GLY A 36 5.46 4.70 16.01
C GLY A 36 6.60 4.68 17.02
N THR A 37 7.84 4.90 16.56
CA THR A 37 9.03 4.96 17.41
C THR A 37 8.96 6.10 18.43
N ALA A 38 8.39 7.25 18.09
CA ALA A 38 8.18 8.34 19.04
C ALA A 38 7.20 7.98 20.17
N VAL A 39 6.26 7.07 19.93
CA VAL A 39 5.26 6.65 20.93
C VAL A 39 5.78 5.51 21.82
N VAL A 40 6.48 4.52 21.25
CA VAL A 40 6.86 3.30 21.99
C VAL A 40 8.37 3.07 22.14
N GLY A 41 9.20 3.85 21.46
CA GLY A 41 10.63 3.57 21.34
C GLY A 41 10.89 2.35 20.45
N ARG A 42 11.68 1.41 20.98
CA ARG A 42 12.06 0.16 20.29
C ARG A 42 10.92 -0.85 20.37
N VAL A 43 10.74 -1.65 19.33
CA VAL A 43 9.81 -2.79 19.34
C VAL A 43 10.50 -4.01 19.95
N ASP A 44 10.54 -4.08 21.28
CA ASP A 44 11.17 -5.15 22.06
C ASP A 44 10.22 -5.87 23.03
N SER A 45 8.93 -5.52 22.99
CA SER A 45 7.89 -6.08 23.84
C SER A 45 6.54 -6.18 23.12
N PRO A 46 5.61 -7.04 23.60
CA PRO A 46 4.32 -7.23 22.94
C PRO A 46 3.49 -5.94 22.87
N LEU A 47 3.49 -5.16 23.95
CA LEU A 47 2.75 -3.91 24.02
C LEU A 47 3.33 -2.86 23.06
N ALA A 48 4.67 -2.74 23.01
CA ALA A 48 5.34 -1.84 22.08
C ALA A 48 5.06 -2.24 20.62
N ALA A 49 5.11 -3.53 20.28
CA ALA A 49 4.77 -4.02 18.95
C ALA A 49 3.32 -3.71 18.56
N LEU A 50 2.37 -3.93 19.47
CA LEU A 50 0.96 -3.66 19.22
C LEU A 50 0.71 -2.15 19.02
N VAL A 51 1.12 -1.32 19.98
CA VAL A 51 0.87 0.13 19.97
C VAL A 51 1.64 0.81 18.84
N GLY A 52 2.94 0.51 18.71
CA GLY A 52 3.79 1.06 17.66
C GLY A 52 3.31 0.65 16.26
N GLY A 53 2.91 -0.61 16.09
CA GLY A 53 2.31 -1.09 14.84
C GLY A 53 0.96 -0.42 14.54
N THR A 54 0.11 -0.19 15.54
CA THR A 54 -1.16 0.55 15.34
C THR A 54 -0.91 1.99 14.93
N VAL A 55 0.01 2.71 15.59
CA VAL A 55 0.38 4.09 15.24
C VAL A 55 0.95 4.15 13.81
N ALA A 56 1.87 3.24 13.48
CA ALA A 56 2.41 3.15 12.13
C ALA A 56 1.31 2.84 11.10
N GLY A 57 0.41 1.92 11.41
CA GLY A 57 -0.71 1.56 10.53
C GLY A 57 -1.69 2.71 10.29
N LEU A 58 -1.91 3.60 11.27
CA LEU A 58 -2.69 4.83 11.07
C LEU A 58 -2.01 5.75 10.05
N GLY A 59 -0.72 6.02 10.21
CA GLY A 59 0.04 6.88 9.30
C GLY A 59 0.12 6.31 7.89
N ILE A 60 0.43 5.02 7.76
CA ILE A 60 0.46 4.31 6.47
C ILE A 60 -0.92 4.32 5.81
N GLY A 61 -1.98 4.00 6.57
CA GLY A 61 -3.34 3.98 6.06
C GLY A 61 -3.79 5.34 5.52
N LEU A 62 -3.49 6.42 6.25
CA LEU A 62 -3.78 7.79 5.80
C LEU A 62 -3.00 8.14 4.52
N GLY A 63 -1.71 7.83 4.48
CA GLY A 63 -0.87 8.03 3.31
C GLY A 63 -1.39 7.29 2.08
N GLN A 64 -1.81 6.03 2.25
CA GLN A 64 -2.40 5.23 1.18
C GLN A 64 -3.73 5.80 0.69
N VAL A 65 -4.58 6.31 1.58
CA VAL A 65 -5.84 6.97 1.19
C VAL A 65 -5.54 8.21 0.33
N LEU A 66 -4.60 9.06 0.75
CA LEU A 66 -4.19 10.25 -0.01
C LEU A 66 -3.63 9.86 -1.38
N ALA A 67 -2.72 8.88 -1.41
CA ALA A 67 -2.09 8.40 -2.64
C ALA A 67 -3.08 7.67 -3.57
N SER A 68 -4.18 7.14 -3.03
CA SER A 68 -5.21 6.44 -3.81
C SER A 68 -6.05 7.36 -4.69
N ARG A 69 -6.04 8.68 -4.44
CA ARG A 69 -6.87 9.70 -5.11
C ARG A 69 -8.38 9.42 -5.02
N GLY A 70 -8.86 9.06 -3.84
CA GLY A 70 -10.28 8.82 -3.57
C GLY A 70 -10.77 7.41 -3.95
N ARG A 71 -9.87 6.50 -4.33
CA ARG A 71 -10.21 5.08 -4.57
C ARG A 71 -10.42 4.29 -3.28
N LEU A 72 -9.89 4.78 -2.15
CA LEU A 72 -9.98 4.13 -0.85
C LEU A 72 -10.81 4.99 0.11
N ASP A 73 -11.77 4.37 0.78
CA ASP A 73 -12.57 5.01 1.83
C ASP A 73 -11.76 5.09 3.12
N VAL A 74 -11.49 6.31 3.59
CA VAL A 74 -10.74 6.58 4.82
C VAL A 74 -11.33 5.87 6.04
N ARG A 75 -12.67 5.79 6.13
CA ARG A 75 -13.38 5.23 7.30
C ARG A 75 -13.21 3.72 7.42
N ARG A 76 -12.87 3.04 6.33
CA ARG A 76 -12.65 1.59 6.29
C ARG A 76 -11.17 1.26 6.21
N TRP A 77 -10.44 1.98 5.36
CA TRP A 77 -9.05 1.67 5.05
C TRP A 77 -8.11 1.96 6.23
N VAL A 78 -8.27 3.12 6.88
CA VAL A 78 -7.36 3.52 7.96
C VAL A 78 -7.52 2.61 9.18
N PRO A 79 -8.73 2.33 9.71
CA PRO A 79 -8.87 1.40 10.84
C PRO A 79 -8.40 -0.02 10.49
N ALA A 80 -8.68 -0.51 9.28
CA ALA A 80 -8.22 -1.83 8.84
C ALA A 80 -6.68 -1.91 8.78
N THR A 81 -6.03 -0.85 8.29
CA THR A 81 -4.56 -0.77 8.23
C THR A 81 -3.96 -0.67 9.62
N ALA A 82 -4.53 0.13 10.51
CA ALA A 82 -4.10 0.26 11.90
C ALA A 82 -4.21 -1.06 12.68
N ALA A 83 -5.37 -1.72 12.62
CA ALA A 83 -5.59 -2.99 13.28
C ALA A 83 -4.72 -4.11 12.68
N GLY A 84 -4.68 -4.20 11.35
CA GLY A 84 -3.87 -5.19 10.65
C GLY A 84 -2.38 -5.04 10.93
N MET A 85 -1.88 -3.81 10.99
CA MET A 85 -0.48 -3.51 11.29
C MET A 85 -0.13 -3.78 12.76
N GLY A 86 -0.95 -3.33 13.70
CA GLY A 86 -0.71 -3.58 15.13
C GLY A 86 -0.69 -5.07 15.47
N LEU A 87 -1.72 -5.81 15.04
CA LEU A 87 -1.80 -7.26 15.28
C LEU A 87 -0.76 -8.04 14.48
N GLY A 88 -0.49 -7.63 13.23
CA GLY A 88 0.51 -8.26 12.38
C GLY A 88 1.92 -8.08 12.91
N LEU A 89 2.28 -6.88 13.35
CA LEU A 89 3.59 -6.61 13.95
C LEU A 89 3.76 -7.32 15.28
N LEU A 90 2.73 -7.31 16.15
CA LEU A 90 2.73 -8.09 17.38
C LEU A 90 3.00 -9.57 17.11
N LEU A 91 2.25 -10.18 16.18
CA LEU A 91 2.43 -11.58 15.80
C LEU A 91 3.83 -11.82 15.25
N GLY A 92 4.25 -11.03 14.27
CA GLY A 92 5.54 -11.19 13.58
C GLY A 92 6.71 -11.06 14.54
N ALA A 93 6.74 -9.98 15.33
CA ALA A 93 7.83 -9.68 16.26
C ALA A 93 7.94 -10.74 17.36
N ALA A 94 6.79 -11.19 17.92
CA ALA A 94 6.78 -12.24 18.92
C ALA A 94 7.29 -13.59 18.37
N VAL A 95 6.89 -13.96 17.14
CA VAL A 95 7.32 -15.21 16.50
C VAL A 95 8.83 -15.24 16.24
N VAL A 96 9.43 -14.12 15.85
CA VAL A 96 10.87 -14.05 15.60
C VAL A 96 11.69 -13.67 16.84
N GLY A 97 11.05 -13.61 18.02
CA GLY A 97 11.72 -13.24 19.26
C GLY A 97 12.36 -11.85 19.22
N TYR A 98 11.77 -10.91 18.48
CA TYR A 98 12.27 -9.56 18.26
C TYR A 98 13.66 -9.48 17.58
N GLY A 99 14.09 -10.57 16.92
CA GLY A 99 15.32 -10.63 16.14
C GLY A 99 15.33 -9.68 14.95
N THR A 100 16.50 -9.13 14.65
CA THR A 100 16.73 -8.15 13.57
C THR A 100 17.59 -8.71 12.44
N SER A 101 17.85 -10.02 12.42
CA SER A 101 18.54 -10.64 11.30
C SER A 101 17.69 -10.56 10.03
N LEU A 102 18.33 -10.65 8.85
CA LEU A 102 17.61 -10.64 7.57
C LEU A 102 16.47 -11.68 7.50
N PRO A 103 16.67 -12.98 7.83
CA PRO A 103 15.58 -13.94 7.81
C PRO A 103 14.49 -13.64 8.84
N ASP A 104 14.84 -13.12 10.03
CA ASP A 104 13.85 -12.74 11.05
C ASP A 104 12.96 -11.60 10.55
N LEU A 105 13.56 -10.54 9.98
CA LEU A 105 12.80 -9.41 9.46
C LEU A 105 11.95 -9.78 8.24
N ALA A 106 12.45 -10.64 7.36
CA ALA A 106 11.67 -11.16 6.25
C ALA A 106 10.47 -11.97 6.73
N LEU A 107 10.65 -12.84 7.74
CA LEU A 107 9.57 -13.63 8.34
C LEU A 107 8.57 -12.76 9.10
N MET A 108 9.04 -11.83 9.94
CA MET A 108 8.22 -10.84 10.63
C MET A 108 7.38 -10.03 9.62
N GLY A 109 8.00 -9.61 8.51
CA GLY A 109 7.34 -8.97 7.39
C GLY A 109 6.23 -9.84 6.80
N ALA A 110 6.53 -11.09 6.46
CA ALA A 110 5.56 -12.02 5.90
C ALA A 110 4.34 -12.21 6.82
N LEU A 111 4.58 -12.39 8.13
CA LEU A 111 3.53 -12.54 9.14
C LEU A 111 2.71 -11.26 9.32
N THR A 112 3.36 -10.11 9.30
CA THR A 112 2.67 -8.81 9.33
C THR A 112 1.76 -8.65 8.11
N GLY A 113 2.28 -8.94 6.92
CA GLY A 113 1.52 -8.93 5.68
C GLY A 113 0.38 -9.95 5.65
N LEU A 114 0.53 -11.10 6.30
CA LEU A 114 -0.49 -12.14 6.41
C LEU A 114 -1.71 -11.68 7.22
N VAL A 115 -1.51 -10.82 8.22
CA VAL A 115 -2.61 -10.24 9.00
C VAL A 115 -3.16 -8.98 8.33
N LEU A 116 -2.27 -8.08 7.89
CA LEU A 116 -2.64 -6.81 7.27
C LEU A 116 -3.38 -7.00 5.94
N GLY A 117 -2.96 -7.95 5.11
CA GLY A 117 -3.53 -8.19 3.79
C GLY A 117 -5.04 -8.49 3.82
N PRO A 118 -5.50 -9.48 4.59
CA PRO A 118 -6.93 -9.75 4.79
C PRO A 118 -7.70 -8.59 5.43
N ALA A 119 -7.09 -7.80 6.31
CA ALA A 119 -7.72 -6.62 6.90
C ALA A 119 -8.00 -5.57 5.81
N GLN A 120 -6.98 -5.23 5.01
CA GLN A 120 -7.11 -4.26 3.91
C GLN A 120 -7.99 -4.78 2.76
N ALA A 121 -7.90 -6.08 2.42
CA ALA A 121 -8.72 -6.68 1.37
C ALA A 121 -10.23 -6.59 1.66
N ARG A 122 -10.62 -6.62 2.94
CA ARG A 122 -12.01 -6.37 3.36
C ARG A 122 -12.42 -4.89 3.25
N ALA A 123 -11.46 -3.98 3.38
CA ALA A 123 -11.66 -2.54 3.25
C ALA A 123 -11.64 -2.03 1.79
N LEU A 124 -11.15 -2.84 0.84
CA LEU A 124 -11.22 -2.51 -0.59
C LEU A 124 -12.66 -2.30 -1.06
N PRO A 125 -12.88 -1.44 -2.08
CA PRO A 125 -14.18 -1.27 -2.73
C PRO A 125 -14.76 -2.62 -3.18
N ARG A 126 -16.09 -2.76 -3.18
CA ARG A 126 -16.74 -4.02 -3.55
C ARG A 126 -16.50 -4.38 -5.01
N GLU A 127 -16.22 -3.37 -5.82
CA GLU A 127 -15.94 -3.41 -7.25
C GLU A 127 -14.51 -3.91 -7.55
N ALA A 128 -13.64 -4.00 -6.53
CA ALA A 128 -12.29 -4.52 -6.67
C ALA A 128 -12.32 -5.99 -7.12
N ARG A 129 -11.90 -6.23 -8.36
CA ARG A 129 -11.82 -7.59 -8.91
C ARG A 129 -10.79 -8.38 -8.10
N ALA A 130 -11.11 -9.62 -7.77
CA ALA A 130 -10.21 -10.51 -7.04
C ALA A 130 -9.54 -9.86 -5.82
N ARG A 131 -10.30 -9.12 -4.98
CA ARG A 131 -9.77 -8.39 -3.81
C ARG A 131 -8.86 -9.21 -2.89
N TRP A 132 -9.04 -10.54 -2.85
CA TRP A 132 -8.20 -11.46 -2.07
C TRP A 132 -6.80 -11.68 -2.66
N ALA A 133 -6.56 -11.34 -3.92
CA ALA A 133 -5.21 -11.26 -4.48
C ALA A 133 -4.37 -10.19 -3.78
N TRP A 134 -4.99 -9.11 -3.27
CA TRP A 134 -4.33 -8.18 -2.34
C TRP A 134 -3.82 -8.93 -1.11
N ALA A 135 -4.72 -9.63 -0.42
CA ALA A 135 -4.38 -10.38 0.78
C ALA A 135 -3.27 -11.42 0.54
N ALA A 136 -3.29 -12.11 -0.60
CA ALA A 136 -2.26 -13.09 -0.96
C ALA A 136 -0.90 -12.46 -1.29
N ALA A 137 -0.87 -11.26 -1.87
CA ALA A 137 0.38 -10.57 -2.23
C ALA A 137 1.07 -9.91 -1.03
N LEU A 138 0.29 -9.46 -0.04
CA LEU A 138 0.80 -8.66 1.08
C LEU A 138 1.90 -9.33 1.91
N PRO A 139 1.86 -10.64 2.24
CA PRO A 139 2.97 -11.33 2.88
C PRO A 139 4.29 -11.19 2.12
N ALA A 140 4.29 -11.46 0.81
CA ALA A 140 5.48 -11.40 -0.03
C ALA A 140 6.01 -9.96 -0.16
N LEU A 141 5.10 -8.99 -0.35
CA LEU A 141 5.47 -7.58 -0.47
C LEU A 141 6.05 -7.03 0.84
N TRP A 142 5.52 -7.42 2.00
CA TRP A 142 6.04 -7.01 3.30
C TRP A 142 7.39 -7.64 3.62
N ALA A 143 7.53 -8.94 3.35
CA ALA A 143 8.82 -9.62 3.47
C ALA A 143 9.88 -8.93 2.59
N LEU A 144 9.54 -8.62 1.34
CA LEU A 144 10.43 -7.92 0.42
C LEU A 144 10.77 -6.49 0.90
N GLY A 145 9.81 -5.78 1.51
CA GLY A 145 10.04 -4.47 2.11
C GLY A 145 11.10 -4.52 3.22
N TRP A 146 11.01 -5.51 4.10
CA TRP A 146 12.03 -5.74 5.13
C TRP A 146 13.37 -6.15 4.54
N THR A 147 13.39 -7.14 3.63
CA THR A 147 14.62 -7.60 2.97
C THR A 147 15.36 -6.45 2.28
N THR A 148 14.67 -5.62 1.49
CA THR A 148 15.29 -4.48 0.79
C THR A 148 15.75 -3.38 1.73
N THR A 149 15.09 -3.19 2.87
CA THR A 149 15.53 -2.27 3.93
C THR A 149 16.82 -2.75 4.58
N THR A 150 16.88 -4.03 4.94
CA THR A 150 18.08 -4.64 5.54
C THR A 150 19.25 -4.60 4.58
N LEU A 151 19.05 -4.99 3.32
CA LEU A 151 20.09 -4.95 2.28
C LEU A 151 20.49 -3.52 1.90
N GLY A 152 19.60 -2.54 2.09
CA GLY A 152 19.87 -1.13 1.90
C GLY A 152 20.69 -0.48 3.02
N GLY A 153 21.08 -1.24 4.05
CA GLY A 153 21.94 -0.76 5.14
C GLY A 153 21.25 0.17 6.15
N ILE A 154 19.90 0.14 6.20
CA ILE A 154 19.17 0.84 7.26
C ILE A 154 19.44 0.12 8.59
N ALA A 155 19.61 0.88 9.68
CA ALA A 155 19.92 0.39 11.03
C ALA A 155 18.73 -0.37 11.66
N VAL A 156 18.38 -1.54 11.10
CA VAL A 156 17.25 -2.37 11.54
C VAL A 156 17.37 -2.85 12.98
N ASP A 157 18.59 -2.82 13.55
CA ASP A 157 18.87 -3.10 14.95
C ASP A 157 18.25 -2.07 15.92
N GLU A 158 17.72 -0.97 15.42
CA GLU A 158 16.89 -0.02 16.18
C GLU A 158 15.43 -0.52 16.39
N GLN A 159 15.06 -1.67 15.82
CA GLN A 159 13.74 -2.32 16.00
C GLN A 159 12.57 -1.38 15.69
N PHE A 160 12.57 -0.82 14.47
CA PHE A 160 11.51 0.05 13.98
C PHE A 160 10.18 -0.68 13.81
N THR A 161 9.07 0.07 13.87
CA THR A 161 7.71 -0.44 13.68
C THR A 161 7.39 -0.81 12.23
N VAL A 162 8.18 -0.33 11.26
CA VAL A 162 8.04 -0.61 9.84
C VAL A 162 9.39 -0.52 9.14
N PHE A 163 9.50 -1.16 7.97
CA PHE A 163 10.68 -1.09 7.13
C PHE A 163 10.99 0.36 6.64
N GLY A 164 12.24 0.61 6.29
CA GLY A 164 12.76 1.93 5.90
C GLY A 164 12.42 2.33 4.46
N ALA A 165 13.04 3.42 4.00
CA ALA A 165 12.72 4.05 2.71
C ALA A 165 12.88 3.10 1.50
N TYR A 166 13.92 2.24 1.48
CA TYR A 166 14.14 1.25 0.41
C TYR A 166 13.02 0.21 0.35
N GLY A 167 12.58 -0.28 1.51
CA GLY A 167 11.42 -1.16 1.62
C GLY A 167 10.14 -0.49 1.19
N ALA A 168 9.94 0.75 1.63
CA ALA A 168 8.76 1.54 1.32
C ALA A 168 8.60 1.81 -0.16
N ILE A 169 9.67 2.20 -0.87
CA ILE A 169 9.57 2.45 -2.30
C ILE A 169 9.32 1.13 -3.06
N THR A 170 9.97 0.03 -2.67
CA THR A 170 9.75 -1.30 -3.23
C THR A 170 8.29 -1.74 -3.06
N PHE A 171 7.78 -1.69 -1.82
CA PHE A 171 6.40 -2.02 -1.50
C PHE A 171 5.42 -1.16 -2.29
N SER A 172 5.63 0.17 -2.30
CA SER A 172 4.70 1.11 -2.92
C SER A 172 4.67 0.93 -4.44
N ALA A 173 5.82 0.76 -5.08
CA ALA A 173 5.90 0.51 -6.52
C ALA A 173 5.15 -0.76 -6.92
N LEU A 174 5.39 -1.88 -6.23
CA LEU A 174 4.78 -3.17 -6.56
C LEU A 174 3.29 -3.25 -6.19
N SER A 175 2.93 -2.77 -5.00
CA SER A 175 1.51 -2.69 -4.60
C SER A 175 0.72 -1.74 -5.50
N GLY A 176 1.35 -0.70 -6.05
CA GLY A 176 0.73 0.20 -7.02
C GLY A 176 0.42 -0.47 -8.37
N LEU A 177 1.28 -1.38 -8.82
CA LEU A 177 1.01 -2.21 -9.99
C LEU A 177 -0.17 -3.15 -9.71
N LEU A 178 -0.15 -3.82 -8.56
CA LEU A 178 -1.25 -4.69 -8.14
C LEU A 178 -2.58 -3.92 -8.05
N LEU A 179 -2.57 -2.73 -7.44
CA LEU A 179 -3.78 -1.92 -7.27
C LEU A 179 -4.37 -1.48 -8.63
N GLN A 180 -3.55 -1.26 -9.65
CA GLN A 180 -4.06 -0.97 -11.00
C GLN A 180 -4.77 -2.17 -11.63
N VAL A 181 -4.30 -3.38 -11.37
CA VAL A 181 -4.96 -4.61 -11.83
C VAL A 181 -6.30 -4.80 -11.10
N LEU A 182 -6.33 -4.54 -9.79
CA LEU A 182 -7.55 -4.72 -8.96
C LEU A 182 -8.59 -3.61 -9.16
N LEU A 183 -8.13 -2.37 -9.39
CA LEU A 183 -8.94 -1.16 -9.60
C LEU A 183 -8.49 -0.43 -10.87
N PRO A 184 -8.85 -0.94 -12.07
CA PRO A 184 -8.49 -0.29 -13.32
C PRO A 184 -9.06 1.13 -13.42
N VAL A 185 -8.27 2.07 -13.90
CA VAL A 185 -8.76 3.43 -14.19
C VAL A 185 -9.68 3.35 -15.41
N PRO A 186 -10.94 3.82 -15.33
CA PRO A 186 -11.81 3.88 -16.50
C PRO A 186 -11.13 4.67 -17.61
N ALA A 187 -11.04 4.10 -18.81
CA ALA A 187 -10.68 4.88 -19.98
C ALA A 187 -11.72 5.99 -20.14
N ALA A 188 -11.28 7.24 -20.32
CA ALA A 188 -12.17 8.36 -20.57
C ALA A 188 -13.08 8.00 -21.76
N THR A 189 -14.32 7.60 -21.46
CA THR A 189 -15.24 7.12 -22.47
C THR A 189 -15.88 8.36 -23.07
N GLY A 190 -15.40 8.75 -24.25
CA GLY A 190 -16.07 9.62 -25.22
C GLY A 190 -16.82 10.83 -24.66
N ALA A 191 -16.13 11.92 -24.36
CA ALA A 191 -16.74 13.25 -24.26
C ALA A 191 -17.19 13.83 -25.62
N ASP A 192 -17.01 13.09 -26.71
CA ASP A 192 -17.53 13.41 -28.05
C ASP A 192 -18.60 12.39 -28.46
N SER A 193 -19.78 12.48 -27.85
CA SER A 193 -20.99 12.16 -28.61
C SER A 193 -21.38 13.46 -29.31
N PRO A 194 -21.34 13.57 -30.65
CA PRO A 194 -21.87 14.73 -31.33
C PRO A 194 -23.30 14.92 -30.88
N ARG A 195 -23.63 16.06 -30.27
CA ARG A 195 -25.03 16.46 -30.12
C ARG A 195 -25.61 16.40 -31.54
N PRO A 196 -26.71 15.66 -31.80
CA PRO A 196 -27.37 15.76 -33.08
C PRO A 196 -27.71 17.24 -33.28
N SER A 197 -27.12 17.84 -34.32
CA SER A 197 -27.52 19.16 -34.79
C SER A 197 -29.02 19.08 -35.00
N ALA A 198 -29.77 19.90 -34.26
CA ALA A 198 -31.17 20.12 -34.53
C ALA A 198 -31.25 20.73 -35.93
N GLY A 199 -31.44 19.86 -36.91
CA GLY A 199 -31.74 20.21 -38.29
C GLY A 199 -33.02 21.02 -38.30
N ALA A 200 -32.97 22.09 -39.10
CA ALA A 200 -34.03 23.03 -39.37
C ALA A 200 -35.40 22.34 -39.59
N ARG A 201 -36.44 22.98 -39.06
CA ARG A 201 -37.76 22.92 -39.66
C ARG A 201 -38.14 24.33 -40.10
N VAL A 202 -38.21 24.44 -41.42
CA VAL A 202 -39.00 25.32 -42.32
C VAL A 202 -39.58 26.58 -41.71
#